data_AF-A0A9P3GF94-F1
#
_entry.id   AF-A0A9P3GF94-F1
#
_cell.length_a   1.000
_cell.length_b   1.000
_cell.length_c   1.000
_cell.angle_alpha   90.00
_cell.angle_beta   90.00
_cell.angle_gamma   90.00
#
_symmetry.space_group_name_H-M   'P 1'
#
loop_
_entity.id
_entity.type
_entity.pdbx_description
1 polymer ?
#
loop_
_entity_poly.entity_id
_entity_poly.type
_entity_poly.pdbx_seq_one_letter_code
_entity_poly.pdbx_strand_id
1 'polypeptide(L)'
;MALATLQGIPVPNTNPRHNLKISHSPSLVSSVPFERLYSQYVKTKKVAGHPLLLCTAQKVFHWFRHAGPLVSVRVDVDIGFPGKTCVLEYWDEEHALYARAHCRFLHSSLHGMPPFILRTFSPTSLQCSNLGAAIHENDIRGRLKQFGTTVHIRVVQPRTVHCLAFVIYKTREEASSALDAMKTKSVFGPSKMHVRYFEPGVQTTFRETKPGDGKSGAKPNPPKSEKKPTEPTCPREREAPKKSQAEQGPQRDEAKQARQVEELQRLYAEMQRLREEEARVKERNAIKRTAAESAARAAEEKVSTARGTAQELERAMSRATERRQEARQRVSEADAAVAEAERVLEEAMRRRSETAQELDDAQAVFEYYAGQLKDVTRQTRDSLQETKDRLQQEEREVAQRTLAEDEEVSRRAELAESKWRMKDMSLQDSDSRQHRGDGCQTPNSAKSEDDTRRRAYEAAAAKERARCKQRDQLSWSQRVAWTAKTAVERFKAVSREFDEIKFSDVQPLTFECIPWPDLRDPTKLRLERIDWTSVDSFFQEMRVVVDASEYKELVVKAPRRFHPDKWRARGLLNTVMDDALRQSLEAAGLAVSQSLTPLWKGC
;
A
#
# COMPACT_ATOMS: atom_id res chain seq x y z
N MET A 1 -17.45 9.10 13.79
CA MET A 1 -18.20 8.16 14.66
C MET A 1 -19.49 7.69 14.00
N ALA A 2 -20.44 8.59 13.69
CA ALA A 2 -21.72 8.23 13.05
C ALA A 2 -21.56 7.36 11.78
N LEU A 3 -20.66 7.75 10.87
CA LEU A 3 -20.33 6.99 9.67
C LEU A 3 -20.00 5.51 9.95
N ALA A 4 -19.13 5.25 10.92
CA ALA A 4 -18.59 3.92 11.16
C ALA A 4 -19.57 2.98 11.89
N THR A 5 -20.51 3.54 12.65
CA THR A 5 -21.45 2.77 13.48
C THR A 5 -22.84 2.64 12.85
N LEU A 6 -23.24 3.60 12.02
CA LEU A 6 -24.57 3.62 11.41
C LEU A 6 -24.62 2.94 10.03
N GLN A 7 -23.44 2.67 9.43
CA GLN A 7 -23.35 2.01 8.13
C GLN A 7 -23.97 0.61 8.18
N GLY A 8 -24.95 0.36 7.31
CA GLY A 8 -25.61 -0.94 7.17
C GLY A 8 -26.72 -1.21 8.19
N ILE A 9 -27.06 -0.26 9.07
CA ILE A 9 -28.21 -0.42 9.98
C ILE A 9 -29.52 -0.40 9.17
N PRO A 10 -30.43 -1.37 9.38
CA PRO A 10 -31.73 -1.36 8.71
C PRO A 10 -32.55 -0.15 9.16
N VAL A 11 -33.13 0.57 8.21
CA VAL A 11 -34.03 1.69 8.45
C VAL A 11 -35.36 1.10 8.96
N PRO A 12 -35.80 1.46 10.18
CA PRO A 12 -37.03 0.95 10.74
C PRO A 12 -38.22 1.28 9.84
N ASN A 13 -39.21 0.38 9.80
CA ASN A 13 -40.47 0.54 9.07
C ASN A 13 -40.36 0.64 7.53
N THR A 14 -39.26 0.18 6.94
CA THR A 14 -39.13 0.05 5.48
C THR A 14 -39.43 -1.38 5.02
N ASN A 15 -40.26 -1.53 3.98
CA ASN A 15 -40.49 -2.80 3.28
C ASN A 15 -40.33 -2.58 1.77
N PRO A 16 -39.24 -3.08 1.15
CA PRO A 16 -38.22 -3.97 1.71
C PRO A 16 -37.34 -3.27 2.76
N ARG A 17 -36.70 -4.06 3.63
CA ARG A 17 -35.75 -3.53 4.62
C ARG A 17 -34.60 -2.83 3.89
N HIS A 18 -34.58 -1.51 3.92
CA HIS A 18 -33.46 -0.72 3.39
C HIS A 18 -32.39 -0.57 4.47
N ASN A 19 -31.13 -0.72 4.12
CA ASN A 19 -30.01 -0.46 5.03
C ASN A 19 -29.45 0.93 4.79
N LEU A 20 -29.20 1.69 5.86
CA LEU A 20 -28.59 3.01 5.78
C LEU A 20 -27.19 2.90 5.16
N LYS A 21 -26.97 3.62 4.06
CA LYS A 21 -25.64 3.80 3.45
C LYS A 21 -25.23 5.25 3.61
N ILE A 22 -24.18 5.49 4.37
CA ILE A 22 -23.57 6.79 4.56
C ILE A 22 -22.27 6.82 3.76
N SER A 23 -22.11 7.85 2.93
CA SER A 23 -20.92 8.05 2.10
C SER A 23 -19.78 8.62 2.94
N HIS A 24 -18.56 8.09 2.75
CA HIS A 24 -17.34 8.72 3.26
C HIS A 24 -16.82 9.83 2.35
N SER A 25 -17.33 9.90 1.12
CA SER A 25 -16.99 10.93 0.15
C SER A 25 -17.94 12.12 0.27
N PRO A 26 -17.45 13.37 0.14
CA PRO A 26 -18.31 14.53 -0.05
C PRO A 26 -19.09 14.46 -1.38
N SER A 27 -18.70 13.57 -2.30
CA SER A 27 -19.41 13.32 -3.54
C SER A 27 -20.52 12.28 -3.36
N LEU A 28 -21.74 12.64 -3.76
CA LEU A 28 -22.87 11.73 -3.88
C LEU A 28 -22.69 10.65 -4.97
N VAL A 29 -21.67 10.81 -5.83
CA VAL A 29 -21.42 9.93 -6.98
C VAL A 29 -20.69 8.63 -6.57
N SER A 30 -19.92 8.65 -5.48
CA SER A 30 -19.26 7.43 -4.96
C SER A 30 -19.28 7.43 -3.44
N SER A 31 -20.07 6.53 -2.84
CA SER A 31 -20.16 6.39 -1.38
C SER A 31 -18.93 5.78 -0.71
N VAL A 32 -18.04 5.22 -1.52
CA VAL A 32 -16.85 4.49 -1.07
C VAL A 32 -15.62 5.34 -1.39
N PRO A 33 -14.66 5.46 -0.47
CA PRO A 33 -13.38 6.08 -0.80
C PRO A 33 -12.73 5.39 -1.99
N PHE A 34 -12.08 6.18 -2.85
CA PHE A 34 -11.29 5.64 -3.98
C PHE A 34 -10.12 4.78 -3.49
N GLU A 35 -9.67 5.01 -2.26
CA GLU A 35 -8.60 4.26 -1.61
C GLU A 35 -9.08 2.89 -1.11
N ARG A 36 -8.18 1.91 -1.17
CA ARG A 36 -8.47 0.53 -0.75
C ARG A 36 -8.69 0.46 0.76
N LEU A 37 -9.88 0.03 1.17
CA LEU A 37 -10.18 -0.24 2.58
C LEU A 37 -9.59 -1.58 3.03
N TYR A 38 -8.94 -1.58 4.19
CA TYR A 38 -8.34 -2.77 4.76
C TYR A 38 -9.33 -3.48 5.69
N SER A 39 -9.96 -4.53 5.15
CA SER A 39 -11.02 -5.28 5.83
C SER A 39 -10.44 -6.41 6.68
N GLN A 40 -10.81 -6.43 7.95
CA GLN A 40 -10.47 -7.48 8.90
C GLN A 40 -11.73 -8.09 9.51
N TYR A 41 -11.69 -9.36 9.86
CA TYR A 41 -12.77 -10.01 10.59
C TYR A 41 -12.27 -10.70 11.85
N VAL A 42 -13.16 -10.91 12.81
CA VAL A 42 -12.86 -11.57 14.07
C VAL A 42 -13.00 -13.09 13.93
N LYS A 43 -11.93 -13.82 14.17
CA LYS A 43 -11.93 -15.29 14.18
C LYS A 43 -11.82 -15.81 15.61
N THR A 44 -12.81 -16.58 16.03
CA THR A 44 -12.89 -17.19 17.37
C THR A 44 -12.90 -18.72 17.24
N LYS A 45 -12.41 -19.44 18.26
CA LYS A 45 -12.52 -20.91 18.30
C LYS A 45 -13.94 -21.38 18.64
N LYS A 46 -14.66 -20.62 19.46
CA LYS A 46 -16.07 -20.86 19.81
C LYS A 46 -16.93 -19.92 18.98
N VAL A 47 -17.65 -20.49 18.02
CA VAL A 47 -18.48 -19.75 17.07
C VAL A 47 -19.67 -19.09 17.77
N ALA A 48 -20.33 -19.81 18.69
CA ALA A 48 -21.48 -19.31 19.42
C ALA A 48 -21.07 -18.73 20.79
N GLY A 49 -21.62 -17.56 21.13
CA GLY A 49 -21.54 -16.97 22.47
C GLY A 49 -20.25 -16.22 22.80
N HIS A 50 -19.36 -15.96 21.84
CA HIS A 50 -18.20 -15.11 22.11
C HIS A 50 -18.66 -13.67 22.42
N PRO A 51 -18.24 -13.04 23.53
CA PRO A 51 -18.73 -11.73 23.95
C PRO A 51 -18.65 -10.66 22.86
N LEU A 52 -17.55 -10.66 22.09
CA LEU A 52 -17.35 -9.74 20.97
C LEU A 52 -18.42 -9.90 19.88
N LEU A 53 -18.90 -11.12 19.61
CA LEU A 53 -19.93 -11.39 18.61
C LEU A 53 -21.34 -11.03 19.10
N LEU A 54 -21.53 -10.84 20.40
CA LEU A 54 -22.78 -10.40 21.02
C LEU A 54 -22.85 -8.87 21.19
N CYS A 55 -21.77 -8.16 20.88
CA CYS A 55 -21.69 -6.72 21.09
C CYS A 55 -22.26 -5.92 19.92
N THR A 56 -22.71 -4.70 20.21
CA THR A 56 -23.16 -3.77 19.19
C THR A 56 -21.96 -3.22 18.40
N ALA A 57 -22.19 -2.82 17.15
CA ALA A 57 -21.17 -2.18 16.32
C ALA A 57 -20.54 -0.96 17.01
N GLN A 58 -21.31 -0.21 17.82
CA GLN A 58 -20.81 0.93 18.58
C GLN A 58 -19.79 0.54 19.67
N LYS A 59 -20.05 -0.54 20.42
CA LYS A 59 -19.10 -1.04 21.41
C LYS A 59 -17.81 -1.51 20.74
N VAL A 60 -17.93 -2.25 19.65
CA VAL A 60 -16.78 -2.73 18.90
C VAL A 60 -15.99 -1.55 18.30
N PHE A 61 -16.65 -0.56 17.72
CA PHE A 61 -16.01 0.68 17.24
C PHE A 61 -15.22 1.37 18.34
N HIS A 62 -15.80 1.52 19.53
CA HIS A 62 -15.13 2.15 20.67
C HIS A 62 -13.84 1.42 21.05
N TRP A 63 -13.84 0.08 20.99
CA TRP A 63 -12.67 -0.71 21.32
C TRP A 63 -11.58 -0.65 20.25
N PHE A 64 -11.94 -0.70 18.97
CA PHE A 64 -10.97 -0.86 17.88
C PHE A 64 -10.50 0.45 17.25
N ARG A 65 -11.15 1.59 17.52
CA ARG A 65 -10.72 2.92 17.03
C ARG A 65 -9.36 3.36 17.59
N HIS A 66 -8.90 2.76 18.69
CA HIS A 66 -7.59 3.05 19.26
C HIS A 66 -6.43 2.60 18.37
N ALA A 67 -6.68 1.67 17.44
CA ALA A 67 -5.68 1.25 16.46
C ALA A 67 -5.52 2.24 15.29
N GLY A 68 -6.47 3.16 15.09
CA GLY A 68 -6.45 4.14 14.01
C GLY A 68 -7.84 4.48 13.45
N PRO A 69 -7.91 5.32 12.41
CA PRO A 69 -9.14 5.70 11.73
C PRO A 69 -9.91 4.50 11.18
N LEU A 70 -11.01 4.20 11.87
CA LEU A 70 -11.91 3.09 11.56
C LEU A 70 -13.09 3.61 10.72
N VAL A 71 -13.23 3.02 9.54
CA VAL A 71 -14.16 3.45 8.49
C VAL A 71 -15.54 2.86 8.71
N SER A 72 -15.60 1.55 8.92
CA SER A 72 -16.85 0.85 9.21
C SER A 72 -16.63 -0.27 10.21
N VAL A 73 -17.64 -0.48 11.05
CA VAL A 73 -17.75 -1.63 11.94
C VAL A 73 -19.08 -2.29 11.70
N ARG A 74 -19.03 -3.54 11.26
CA ARG A 74 -20.22 -4.33 11.00
C ARG A 74 -20.19 -5.54 11.90
N VAL A 75 -21.27 -5.75 12.63
CA VAL A 75 -21.48 -6.97 13.43
C VAL A 75 -22.48 -7.84 12.69
N ASP A 76 -22.55 -9.12 13.05
CA ASP A 76 -23.50 -10.05 12.45
C ASP A 76 -23.29 -10.29 10.93
N VAL A 77 -22.04 -10.18 10.47
CA VAL A 77 -21.67 -10.33 9.05
C VAL A 77 -21.34 -11.78 8.72
N ASP A 78 -21.89 -12.26 7.62
CA ASP A 78 -21.50 -13.55 7.04
C ASP A 78 -20.31 -13.37 6.09
N ILE A 79 -19.22 -14.07 6.39
CA ILE A 79 -18.02 -14.08 5.56
C ILE A 79 -17.72 -15.47 5.00
N GLY A 80 -18.68 -16.40 5.10
CA GLY A 80 -18.57 -17.79 4.65
C GLY A 80 -17.98 -18.76 5.69
N PHE A 81 -17.78 -18.32 6.93
CA PHE A 81 -17.49 -19.22 8.04
C PHE A 81 -18.78 -19.70 8.72
N PRO A 82 -18.75 -20.83 9.46
CA PRO A 82 -19.84 -21.19 10.35
C PRO A 82 -20.04 -20.06 11.37
N GLY A 83 -21.26 -19.51 11.42
CA GLY A 83 -21.62 -18.39 12.28
C GLY A 83 -21.32 -17.01 11.68
N LYS A 84 -21.93 -16.00 12.30
CA LYS A 84 -21.75 -14.60 11.91
C LYS A 84 -20.61 -13.98 12.72
N THR A 85 -19.90 -13.04 12.12
CA THR A 85 -18.72 -12.41 12.74
C THR A 85 -18.82 -10.89 12.77
N CYS A 86 -17.82 -10.24 13.37
CA CYS A 86 -17.60 -8.82 13.24
C CYS A 86 -16.53 -8.53 12.17
N VAL A 87 -16.80 -7.55 11.31
CA VAL A 87 -15.91 -7.00 10.30
C VAL A 87 -15.53 -5.55 10.67
N LEU A 88 -14.24 -5.27 10.63
CA LEU A 88 -13.60 -3.99 10.89
C LEU A 88 -12.96 -3.50 9.59
N GLU A 89 -13.16 -2.24 9.22
CA GLU A 89 -12.54 -1.66 8.02
C GLU A 89 -11.74 -0.42 8.42
N TYR A 90 -10.45 -0.45 8.14
CA TYR A 90 -9.54 0.66 8.38
C TYR A 90 -9.24 1.43 7.09
N TRP A 91 -8.92 2.71 7.26
CA TRP A 91 -8.53 3.58 6.15
C TRP A 91 -7.14 3.20 5.60
N ASP A 92 -6.25 2.77 6.50
CA ASP A 92 -4.85 2.45 6.21
C ASP A 92 -4.51 0.99 6.56
N GLU A 93 -3.53 0.43 5.85
CA GLU A 93 -2.97 -0.89 6.12
C GLU A 93 -2.28 -0.91 7.47
N GLU A 94 -1.54 0.15 7.81
CA GLU A 94 -0.77 0.22 9.06
C GLU A 94 -1.66 0.10 10.29
N HIS A 95 -2.81 0.80 10.28
CA HIS A 95 -3.80 0.73 11.35
C HIS A 95 -4.43 -0.66 11.47
N ALA A 96 -4.72 -1.31 10.33
CA ALA A 96 -5.21 -2.68 10.32
C ALA A 96 -4.15 -3.66 10.88
N LEU A 97 -2.89 -3.53 10.47
CA LEU A 97 -1.79 -4.35 10.96
C LEU A 97 -1.56 -4.14 12.46
N TYR A 98 -1.60 -2.89 12.93
CA TYR A 98 -1.51 -2.54 14.34
C TYR A 98 -2.65 -3.16 15.14
N ALA A 99 -3.90 -3.03 14.65
CA ALA A 99 -5.07 -3.64 15.27
C ALA A 99 -4.91 -5.16 15.39
N ARG A 100 -4.40 -5.82 14.35
CA ARG A 100 -4.17 -7.26 14.33
C ARG A 100 -3.12 -7.70 15.35
N ALA A 101 -2.00 -6.99 15.43
CA ALA A 101 -0.91 -7.29 16.34
C ALA A 101 -1.28 -7.04 17.81
N HIS A 102 -2.05 -5.99 18.08
CA HIS A 102 -2.32 -5.49 19.43
C HIS A 102 -3.79 -5.64 19.87
N CYS A 103 -4.59 -6.47 19.19
CA CYS A 103 -6.05 -6.53 19.37
C CYS A 103 -6.54 -6.64 20.83
N ARG A 104 -5.79 -7.30 21.73
CA ARG A 104 -6.16 -7.45 23.13
C ARG A 104 -5.80 -6.26 24.02
N PHE A 105 -4.90 -5.40 23.55
CA PHE A 105 -4.39 -4.23 24.27
C PHE A 105 -5.07 -2.93 23.85
N LEU A 106 -5.88 -2.95 22.78
CA LEU A 106 -6.60 -1.76 22.31
C LEU A 106 -7.62 -1.23 23.33
N HIS A 107 -8.17 -2.10 24.18
CA HIS A 107 -9.16 -1.73 25.19
C HIS A 107 -9.21 -2.74 26.34
N SER A 108 -9.44 -2.26 27.58
CA SER A 108 -9.48 -3.10 28.79
C SER A 108 -10.50 -4.25 28.70
N SER A 109 -11.67 -4.00 28.12
CA SER A 109 -12.70 -5.03 27.89
C SER A 109 -12.22 -6.17 26.98
N LEU A 110 -11.32 -5.92 26.03
CA LEU A 110 -10.80 -6.96 25.13
C LEU A 110 -9.78 -7.86 25.83
N HIS A 111 -9.10 -7.36 26.86
CA HIS A 111 -8.10 -8.10 27.62
C HIS A 111 -8.70 -9.35 28.28
N GLY A 112 -9.85 -9.19 28.94
CA GLY A 112 -10.55 -10.26 29.66
C GLY A 112 -11.41 -11.20 28.79
N MET A 113 -11.53 -10.97 27.48
CA MET A 113 -12.34 -11.83 26.61
C MET A 113 -11.65 -13.17 26.31
N PRO A 114 -12.41 -14.22 25.94
CA PRO A 114 -11.83 -15.44 25.38
C PRO A 114 -10.92 -15.14 24.17
N PRO A 115 -9.92 -16.00 23.88
CA PRO A 115 -9.01 -15.75 22.77
C PRO A 115 -9.71 -15.62 21.41
N PHE A 116 -9.41 -14.54 20.71
CA PHE A 116 -9.79 -14.29 19.33
C PHE A 116 -8.58 -13.73 18.55
N ILE A 117 -8.65 -13.77 17.22
CA ILE A 117 -7.65 -13.17 16.34
C ILE A 117 -8.33 -12.35 15.25
N LEU A 118 -7.68 -11.28 14.79
CA LEU A 118 -8.10 -10.56 13.58
C LEU A 118 -7.46 -11.19 12.35
N ARG A 119 -8.24 -11.37 11.28
CA ARG A 119 -7.77 -11.86 9.98
C ARG A 119 -8.15 -10.88 8.89
N THR A 120 -7.18 -10.51 8.07
CA THR A 120 -7.42 -9.67 6.89
C THR A 120 -8.06 -10.53 5.79
N PHE A 121 -9.02 -9.97 5.08
CA PHE A 121 -9.63 -10.60 3.92
C PHE A 121 -9.87 -9.59 2.80
N SER A 122 -9.98 -10.08 1.58
CA SER A 122 -10.34 -9.24 0.43
C SER A 122 -11.87 -9.27 0.23
N PRO A 123 -12.57 -8.11 0.34
CA PRO A 123 -14.03 -8.05 0.24
C PRO A 123 -14.54 -8.22 -1.20
N THR A 124 -13.67 -8.27 -2.21
CA THR A 124 -14.03 -8.52 -3.61
C THR A 124 -13.59 -9.90 -4.09
N SER A 125 -12.87 -10.66 -3.26
CA SER A 125 -12.32 -11.96 -3.64
C SER A 125 -12.97 -13.07 -2.83
N LEU A 126 -13.53 -14.05 -3.52
CA LEU A 126 -14.11 -15.26 -2.95
C LEU A 126 -13.19 -16.46 -3.16
N GLN A 127 -13.14 -17.34 -2.18
CA GLN A 127 -12.59 -18.68 -2.25
C GLN A 127 -13.75 -19.68 -2.26
N CYS A 128 -13.83 -20.47 -3.32
CA CYS A 128 -14.73 -21.61 -3.45
C CYS A 128 -13.94 -22.90 -3.18
N SER A 129 -14.47 -23.78 -2.34
CA SER A 129 -13.89 -25.09 -2.04
C SER A 129 -14.95 -26.19 -2.14
N ASN A 130 -14.49 -27.44 -2.11
CA ASN A 130 -15.31 -28.62 -2.38
C ASN A 130 -15.89 -28.63 -3.80
N LEU A 131 -15.12 -28.09 -4.75
CA LEU A 131 -15.41 -28.20 -6.18
C LEU A 131 -15.06 -29.63 -6.61
N GLY A 132 -15.95 -30.32 -7.33
CA GLY A 132 -15.66 -31.66 -7.86
C GLY A 132 -14.40 -31.66 -8.73
N ALA A 133 -13.72 -32.82 -8.81
CA ALA A 133 -12.43 -32.96 -9.50
C ALA A 133 -12.45 -32.56 -11.00
N ALA A 134 -13.63 -32.62 -11.63
CA ALA A 134 -13.83 -32.31 -13.05
C ALA A 134 -14.22 -30.84 -13.31
N ILE A 135 -14.12 -29.94 -12.33
CA ILE A 135 -14.53 -28.54 -12.51
C ILE A 135 -13.44 -27.74 -13.22
N HIS A 136 -13.83 -27.09 -14.32
CA HIS A 136 -13.01 -26.17 -15.08
C HIS A 136 -13.36 -24.70 -14.80
N GLU A 137 -12.48 -23.80 -15.20
CA GLU A 137 -12.67 -22.36 -15.02
C GLU A 137 -13.96 -21.85 -15.68
N ASN A 138 -14.31 -22.40 -16.86
CA ASN A 138 -15.51 -22.02 -17.61
C ASN A 138 -16.80 -22.38 -16.88
N ASP A 139 -16.83 -23.48 -16.13
CA ASP A 139 -18.01 -23.90 -15.35
C ASP A 139 -18.30 -22.90 -14.23
N ILE A 140 -17.24 -22.46 -13.55
CA ILE A 140 -17.32 -21.46 -12.49
C ILE A 140 -17.72 -20.11 -13.08
N ARG A 141 -17.06 -19.68 -14.16
CA ARG A 141 -17.39 -18.44 -14.86
C ARG A 141 -18.85 -18.41 -15.30
N GLY A 142 -19.35 -19.50 -15.87
CA GLY A 142 -20.73 -19.63 -16.34
C GLY A 142 -21.76 -19.44 -15.23
N ARG A 143 -21.48 -19.93 -14.01
CA ARG A 143 -22.39 -19.77 -12.85
C ARG A 143 -22.23 -18.44 -12.11
N LEU A 144 -21.03 -17.87 -12.09
CA LEU A 144 -20.72 -16.68 -11.29
C LEU A 144 -20.97 -15.36 -12.00
N LYS A 145 -21.00 -15.37 -13.34
CA LYS A 145 -21.30 -14.18 -14.15
C LYS A 145 -22.67 -13.55 -13.84
N GLN A 146 -23.62 -14.31 -13.29
CA GLN A 146 -24.95 -13.80 -12.95
C GLN A 146 -24.94 -12.85 -11.75
N PHE A 147 -23.88 -12.87 -10.93
CA PHE A 147 -23.76 -12.04 -9.74
C PHE A 147 -22.95 -10.76 -9.96
N GLY A 148 -22.33 -10.59 -11.14
CA GLY A 148 -21.55 -9.41 -11.45
C GLY A 148 -20.41 -9.63 -12.44
N THR A 149 -19.61 -8.59 -12.62
CA THR A 149 -18.43 -8.61 -13.50
C THR A 149 -17.26 -9.29 -12.80
N THR A 150 -16.90 -10.48 -13.24
CA THR A 150 -15.71 -11.17 -12.72
C THR A 150 -14.44 -10.65 -13.39
N VAL A 151 -13.53 -10.10 -12.59
CA VAL A 151 -12.23 -9.58 -13.03
C VAL A 151 -11.25 -10.73 -13.28
N HIS A 152 -11.21 -11.71 -12.37
CA HIS A 152 -10.29 -12.83 -12.47
C HIS A 152 -10.88 -14.09 -11.85
N ILE A 153 -10.62 -15.25 -12.48
CA ILE A 153 -10.97 -16.57 -11.95
C ILE A 153 -9.72 -17.43 -12.05
N ARG A 154 -9.43 -18.17 -10.98
CA ARG A 154 -8.34 -19.14 -10.98
C ARG A 154 -8.80 -20.41 -10.30
N VAL A 155 -8.81 -21.51 -11.05
CA VAL A 155 -9.03 -22.85 -10.50
C VAL A 155 -7.68 -23.48 -10.15
N VAL A 156 -7.56 -23.96 -8.93
CA VAL A 156 -6.42 -24.73 -8.46
C VAL A 156 -6.90 -26.16 -8.27
N GLN A 157 -6.30 -27.08 -9.02
CA GLN A 157 -6.49 -28.52 -8.87
C GLN A 157 -5.37 -29.04 -7.98
N PRO A 158 -5.53 -29.05 -6.64
CA PRO A 158 -4.61 -29.79 -5.79
C PRO A 158 -4.63 -31.27 -6.18
N ARG A 159 -3.59 -32.03 -5.83
CA ARG A 159 -3.56 -33.51 -5.99
C ARG A 159 -4.65 -34.25 -5.17
N THR A 160 -5.55 -33.50 -4.54
CA THR A 160 -6.67 -34.02 -3.74
C THR A 160 -7.94 -34.07 -4.57
N VAL A 161 -8.96 -34.77 -4.06
CA VAL A 161 -10.25 -35.00 -4.75
C VAL A 161 -11.08 -33.71 -4.94
N HIS A 162 -10.69 -32.61 -4.28
CA HIS A 162 -11.47 -31.37 -4.25
C HIS A 162 -10.69 -30.22 -4.87
N CYS A 163 -11.22 -29.63 -5.92
CA CYS A 163 -10.69 -28.42 -6.50
C CYS A 163 -10.99 -27.20 -5.60
N LEU A 164 -10.12 -26.20 -5.72
CA LEU A 164 -10.30 -24.87 -5.13
C LEU A 164 -10.44 -23.86 -6.27
N ALA A 165 -11.24 -22.83 -6.08
CA ALA A 165 -11.26 -21.70 -7.00
C ALA A 165 -11.22 -20.38 -6.27
N PHE A 166 -10.57 -19.41 -6.90
CA PHE A 166 -10.48 -18.03 -6.45
C PHE A 166 -11.16 -17.16 -7.50
N VAL A 167 -12.09 -16.32 -7.05
CA VAL A 167 -12.94 -15.51 -7.91
C VAL A 167 -12.86 -14.08 -7.42
N ILE A 168 -12.49 -13.14 -8.29
CA ILE A 168 -12.37 -11.72 -7.97
C ILE A 168 -13.45 -10.97 -8.75
N TYR A 169 -14.33 -10.27 -8.04
CA TYR A 169 -15.35 -9.40 -8.62
C TYR A 169 -14.86 -7.96 -8.71
N LYS A 170 -15.52 -7.17 -9.56
CA LYS A 170 -15.23 -5.74 -9.72
C LYS A 170 -15.61 -4.95 -8.47
N THR A 171 -16.71 -5.33 -7.82
CA THR A 171 -17.24 -4.62 -6.63
C THR A 171 -17.49 -5.56 -5.45
N ARG A 172 -17.60 -4.98 -4.25
CA ARG A 172 -17.88 -5.70 -3.00
C ARG A 172 -19.30 -6.26 -2.99
N GLU A 173 -20.25 -5.51 -3.54
CA GLU A 173 -21.66 -5.86 -3.60
C GLU A 173 -21.89 -7.11 -4.46
N GLU A 174 -21.21 -7.20 -5.62
CA GLU A 174 -21.24 -8.38 -6.48
C GLU A 174 -20.69 -9.63 -5.75
N ALA A 175 -19.56 -9.49 -5.04
CA ALA A 175 -18.99 -10.58 -4.25
C ALA A 175 -19.91 -11.02 -3.10
N SER A 176 -20.54 -10.07 -2.39
CA SER A 176 -21.50 -10.37 -1.32
C SER A 176 -22.74 -11.08 -1.85
N SER A 177 -23.31 -10.57 -2.95
CA SER A 177 -24.47 -11.20 -3.60
C SER A 177 -24.16 -12.62 -4.05
N ALA A 178 -22.95 -12.85 -4.57
CA ALA A 178 -22.51 -14.17 -4.97
C ALA A 178 -22.35 -15.11 -3.76
N LEU A 179 -21.76 -14.64 -2.66
CA LEU A 179 -21.62 -15.40 -1.41
C LEU A 179 -22.98 -15.85 -0.86
N ASP A 180 -23.94 -14.93 -0.74
CA ASP A 180 -25.28 -15.21 -0.18
C ASP A 180 -26.07 -16.22 -1.03
N ALA A 181 -26.03 -16.05 -2.36
CA ALA A 181 -26.71 -16.94 -3.29
C ALA A 181 -26.09 -18.35 -3.29
N MET A 182 -24.76 -18.43 -3.21
CA MET A 182 -24.06 -19.71 -3.25
C MET A 182 -24.23 -20.50 -1.95
N LYS A 183 -24.27 -19.83 -0.79
CA LYS A 183 -24.43 -20.52 0.50
C LYS A 183 -25.76 -21.30 0.60
N THR A 184 -26.81 -20.77 -0.01
CA THR A 184 -28.17 -21.33 0.08
C THR A 184 -28.48 -22.36 -1.01
N LYS A 185 -28.00 -22.14 -2.24
CA LYS A 185 -28.49 -22.88 -3.41
C LYS A 185 -27.43 -23.67 -4.19
N SER A 186 -26.15 -23.48 -3.91
CA SER A 186 -25.12 -24.02 -4.82
C SER A 186 -24.66 -25.44 -4.47
N VAL A 187 -25.13 -26.38 -5.28
CA VAL A 187 -24.53 -27.71 -5.42
C VAL A 187 -23.84 -27.74 -6.80
N PHE A 188 -22.57 -28.12 -6.83
CA PHE A 188 -21.82 -28.34 -8.06
C PHE A 188 -21.67 -29.86 -8.25
N GLY A 189 -22.51 -30.44 -9.10
CA GLY A 189 -22.64 -31.90 -9.20
C GLY A 189 -23.26 -32.47 -7.92
N PRO A 190 -22.67 -33.53 -7.31
CA PRO A 190 -23.15 -34.10 -6.04
C PRO A 190 -22.63 -33.35 -4.80
N SER A 191 -21.63 -32.47 -4.94
CA SER A 191 -20.95 -31.85 -3.80
C SER A 191 -21.53 -30.48 -3.47
N LYS A 192 -21.80 -30.26 -2.18
CA LYS A 192 -22.16 -28.92 -1.66
C LYS A 192 -20.93 -28.02 -1.66
N MET A 193 -20.97 -26.95 -2.44
CA MET A 193 -19.85 -26.02 -2.55
C MET A 193 -19.76 -25.15 -1.30
N HIS A 194 -18.54 -24.91 -0.82
CA HIS A 194 -18.28 -23.99 0.27
C HIS A 194 -17.67 -22.71 -0.28
N VAL A 195 -18.29 -21.56 0.02
CA VAL A 195 -17.82 -20.25 -0.44
C VAL A 195 -17.57 -19.36 0.76
N ARG A 196 -16.44 -18.66 0.72
CA ARG A 196 -16.03 -17.68 1.73
C ARG A 196 -15.20 -16.57 1.10
N TYR A 197 -14.99 -15.47 1.80
CA TYR A 197 -14.01 -14.47 1.34
C TYR A 197 -12.58 -15.01 1.40
N PHE A 198 -11.73 -14.52 0.50
CA PHE A 198 -10.32 -14.91 0.43
C PHE A 198 -9.49 -14.22 1.52
N GLU A 199 -8.64 -14.98 2.20
CA GLU A 199 -7.72 -14.52 3.25
C GLU A 199 -6.27 -14.50 2.74
N PRO A 200 -5.70 -13.30 2.46
CA PRO A 200 -4.29 -13.19 2.11
C PRO A 200 -3.42 -13.63 3.30
N GLY A 201 -2.44 -14.51 3.07
CA GLY A 201 -1.44 -14.89 4.07
C GLY A 201 -1.79 -16.08 4.98
N VAL A 202 -2.97 -16.71 4.85
CA VAL A 202 -3.26 -17.99 5.53
C VAL A 202 -2.73 -19.21 4.75
N GLN A 203 -2.03 -18.98 3.62
CA GLN A 203 -1.36 -20.03 2.87
C GLN A 203 0.00 -20.46 3.46
N THR A 204 0.28 -20.18 4.74
CA THR A 204 1.34 -20.87 5.46
C THR A 204 0.82 -22.22 5.94
N THR A 205 1.25 -23.28 5.25
CA THR A 205 1.04 -24.70 5.55
C THR A 205 -0.35 -25.26 5.20
N PHE A 206 -0.45 -25.72 3.95
CA PHE A 206 -1.11 -26.98 3.63
C PHE A 206 -0.44 -28.08 4.48
N ARG A 207 -0.84 -28.24 5.75
CA ARG A 207 -0.51 -29.45 6.51
C ARG A 207 -1.35 -30.56 5.89
N GLU A 208 -0.69 -31.48 5.21
CA GLU A 208 -1.19 -32.84 5.04
C GLU A 208 -1.76 -33.30 6.38
N THR A 209 -3.08 -33.42 6.47
CA THR A 209 -3.66 -34.37 7.41
C THR A 209 -3.15 -35.72 6.93
N LYS A 210 -2.12 -36.25 7.61
CA LYS A 210 -1.75 -37.65 7.48
C LYS A 210 -3.03 -38.47 7.69
N PRO A 211 -3.45 -39.31 6.74
CA PRO A 211 -4.48 -40.29 7.02
C PRO A 211 -3.86 -41.34 7.93
N GLY A 212 -4.19 -41.30 9.21
CA GLY A 212 -3.79 -42.35 10.15
C GLY A 212 -3.35 -41.83 11.50
N ASP A 213 -4.32 -41.54 12.38
CA ASP A 213 -4.15 -41.72 13.82
C ASP A 213 -5.53 -42.06 14.41
N GLY A 214 -6.04 -43.21 13.98
CA GLY A 214 -7.01 -43.98 14.75
C GLY A 214 -6.21 -44.88 15.68
N LYS A 215 -6.18 -44.54 16.97
CA LYS A 215 -5.71 -45.42 18.05
C LYS A 215 -6.54 -46.71 18.08
N SER A 216 -5.89 -47.85 17.91
CA SER A 216 -6.14 -49.05 18.72
C SER A 216 -4.91 -49.96 18.60
N GLY A 217 -4.27 -50.21 19.74
CA GLY A 217 -3.00 -50.90 19.80
C GLY A 217 -3.07 -52.40 19.53
N ALA A 218 -1.95 -52.96 19.09
CA ALA A 218 -1.48 -54.30 19.45
C ALA A 218 -0.02 -54.42 19.04
N LYS A 219 0.80 -54.94 19.97
CA LYS A 219 2.23 -55.23 19.82
C LYS A 219 2.48 -56.26 18.70
N PRO A 220 3.63 -56.22 17.99
CA PRO A 220 4.13 -57.40 17.30
C PRO A 220 5.07 -58.18 18.23
N ASN A 221 4.63 -59.37 18.62
CA ASN A 221 5.50 -60.45 19.08
C ASN A 221 5.98 -61.29 17.86
N PRO A 222 7.05 -62.08 18.00
CA PRO A 222 7.78 -62.69 16.89
C PRO A 222 7.13 -64.00 16.42
N PRO A 223 7.41 -64.52 15.21
CA PRO A 223 7.02 -65.87 14.86
C PRO A 223 8.09 -66.86 15.34
N LYS A 224 7.73 -67.61 16.39
CA LYS A 224 8.27 -68.95 16.66
C LYS A 224 7.49 -69.98 15.83
N SER A 225 8.25 -70.94 15.31
CA SER A 225 7.94 -72.35 15.01
C SER A 225 6.58 -72.92 15.47
N GLU A 226 5.94 -73.77 14.65
CA GLU A 226 5.87 -75.24 14.86
C GLU A 226 4.94 -75.98 13.87
N LYS A 227 5.42 -77.15 13.41
CA LYS A 227 4.76 -78.47 13.23
C LYS A 227 3.57 -78.67 12.22
N LYS A 228 3.86 -79.52 11.20
CA LYS A 228 3.25 -80.84 10.81
C LYS A 228 1.99 -81.33 11.59
N PRO A 229 1.26 -82.42 11.20
CA PRO A 229 1.35 -83.32 10.02
C PRO A 229 -0.04 -83.75 9.43
N THR A 230 -0.10 -84.48 8.30
CA THR A 230 -0.84 -85.78 8.17
C THR A 230 -0.69 -86.42 6.78
N GLU A 231 -0.06 -87.60 6.77
CA GLU A 231 -0.35 -88.75 5.88
C GLU A 231 -1.75 -89.34 6.23
N PRO A 232 -2.42 -90.23 5.43
CA PRO A 232 -1.96 -91.59 5.05
C PRO A 232 -2.37 -92.02 3.62
N THR A 233 -1.85 -93.09 3.00
CA THR A 233 -2.32 -94.48 3.20
C THR A 233 -1.50 -95.43 2.30
N CYS A 234 -0.92 -96.47 2.90
CA CYS A 234 -0.45 -97.74 2.30
C CYS A 234 -1.51 -98.84 2.64
N PRO A 235 -1.45 -100.17 2.33
CA PRO A 235 -0.60 -101.01 1.44
C PRO A 235 -1.43 -102.15 0.73
N ARG A 236 -0.78 -103.29 0.36
CA ARG A 236 -1.27 -104.71 0.37
C ARG A 236 -1.52 -105.38 -1.02
N GLU A 237 -1.37 -106.68 -1.31
CA GLU A 237 -0.57 -107.88 -0.94
C GLU A 237 -1.22 -109.07 -1.72
N ARG A 238 -0.48 -110.17 -2.01
CA ARG A 238 -0.95 -111.57 -2.33
C ARG A 238 -1.52 -111.86 -3.74
N GLU A 239 -1.43 -113.05 -4.36
CA GLU A 239 -1.23 -114.46 -3.95
C GLU A 239 -0.95 -115.38 -5.20
N ALA A 240 -0.42 -116.58 -5.00
CA ALA A 240 -0.44 -117.73 -5.95
C ALA A 240 -1.62 -118.68 -5.61
N PRO A 241 -2.21 -119.57 -6.47
CA PRO A 241 -1.63 -120.90 -6.79
C PRO A 241 -2.14 -121.72 -8.05
N LYS A 242 -1.35 -122.77 -8.42
CA LYS A 242 -1.58 -124.15 -8.96
C LYS A 242 -2.75 -124.61 -9.91
N LYS A 243 -2.30 -125.33 -10.98
CA LYS A 243 -2.63 -126.69 -11.54
C LYS A 243 -3.72 -126.95 -12.63
N SER A 244 -3.22 -127.64 -13.68
CA SER A 244 -3.68 -128.86 -14.42
C SER A 244 -4.46 -128.84 -15.76
N GLN A 245 -3.80 -129.50 -16.74
CA GLN A 245 -4.23 -130.49 -17.77
C GLN A 245 -4.70 -130.09 -19.20
N ALA A 246 -3.94 -130.64 -20.17
CA ALA A 246 -4.32 -131.26 -21.47
C ALA A 246 -4.88 -130.33 -22.59
N GLU A 247 -4.58 -130.45 -23.90
CA GLU A 247 -4.01 -131.51 -24.75
C GLU A 247 -3.68 -130.96 -26.17
N GLN A 248 -2.73 -131.63 -26.87
CA GLN A 248 -2.55 -131.77 -28.34
C GLN A 248 -2.03 -130.61 -29.25
N GLY A 249 -0.98 -130.91 -30.05
CA GLY A 249 -0.28 -130.03 -31.03
C GLY A 249 -0.92 -129.96 -32.43
N PRO A 250 -0.21 -129.83 -33.58
CA PRO A 250 1.21 -129.54 -33.87
C PRO A 250 1.42 -128.37 -34.88
N GLN A 251 2.51 -127.59 -34.83
CA GLN A 251 3.04 -126.85 -36.01
C GLN A 251 4.42 -126.24 -35.70
N ARG A 252 5.50 -126.88 -36.19
CA ARG A 252 6.88 -126.65 -35.73
C ARG A 252 7.67 -125.63 -36.54
N ASP A 253 7.03 -124.90 -37.46
CA ASP A 253 7.71 -123.90 -38.29
C ASP A 253 7.25 -122.45 -38.02
N GLU A 254 6.15 -122.24 -37.29
CA GLU A 254 5.71 -120.90 -36.82
C GLU A 254 6.36 -120.48 -35.48
N ALA A 255 6.75 -121.42 -34.60
CA ALA A 255 7.31 -121.10 -33.28
C ALA A 255 8.71 -120.46 -33.33
N LYS A 256 9.49 -120.70 -34.40
CA LYS A 256 10.76 -120.00 -34.65
C LYS A 256 10.50 -118.57 -35.13
N GLN A 257 9.50 -118.36 -35.98
CA GLN A 257 9.08 -117.03 -36.41
C GLN A 257 8.46 -116.24 -35.25
N ALA A 258 7.66 -116.87 -34.38
CA ALA A 258 7.09 -116.24 -33.19
C ALA A 258 8.15 -115.79 -32.18
N ARG A 259 9.21 -116.58 -31.95
CA ARG A 259 10.33 -116.18 -31.09
C ARG A 259 11.15 -115.04 -31.68
N GLN A 260 11.37 -115.06 -33.00
CA GLN A 260 12.04 -113.96 -33.70
C GLN A 260 11.19 -112.68 -33.69
N VAL A 261 9.87 -112.80 -33.85
CA VAL A 261 8.93 -111.67 -33.74
C VAL A 261 8.88 -111.14 -32.31
N GLU A 262 8.89 -112.00 -31.29
CA GLU A 262 8.94 -111.58 -29.88
C GLU A 262 10.26 -110.89 -29.53
N GLU A 263 11.39 -111.39 -30.06
CA GLU A 263 12.71 -110.77 -29.88
C GLU A 263 12.80 -109.41 -30.59
N LEU A 264 12.28 -109.31 -31.83
CA LEU A 264 12.14 -108.04 -32.54
C LEU A 264 11.21 -107.07 -31.79
N GLN A 265 10.12 -107.55 -31.20
CA GLN A 265 9.22 -106.74 -30.39
C GLN A 265 9.89 -106.24 -29.11
N ARG A 266 10.71 -107.07 -28.44
CA ARG A 266 11.51 -106.67 -27.28
C ARG A 266 12.54 -105.60 -27.63
N LEU A 267 13.29 -105.80 -28.73
CA LEU A 267 14.25 -104.81 -29.23
C LEU A 267 13.56 -103.50 -29.62
N TYR A 268 12.38 -103.58 -30.25
CA TYR A 268 11.61 -102.39 -30.60
C TYR A 268 11.11 -101.65 -29.34
N ALA A 269 10.63 -102.38 -28.33
CA ALA A 269 10.22 -101.81 -27.05
C ALA A 269 11.40 -101.18 -26.28
N GLU A 270 12.59 -101.79 -26.34
CA GLU A 270 13.82 -101.23 -25.74
C GLU A 270 14.26 -99.96 -26.47
N MET A 271 14.22 -99.95 -27.81
CA MET A 271 14.47 -98.74 -28.60
C MET A 271 13.47 -97.62 -28.28
N GLN A 272 12.19 -97.95 -28.08
CA GLN A 272 11.16 -96.99 -27.68
C GLN A 272 11.45 -96.40 -26.29
N ARG A 273 11.84 -97.24 -25.32
CA ARG A 273 12.25 -96.79 -23.98
C ARG A 273 13.45 -95.86 -24.01
N LEU A 274 14.48 -96.19 -24.80
CA LEU A 274 15.66 -95.32 -24.96
C LEU A 274 15.29 -93.98 -25.61
N ARG A 275 14.40 -93.98 -26.62
CA ARG A 275 13.90 -92.73 -27.23
C ARG A 275 13.08 -91.90 -26.23
N GLU A 276 12.25 -92.52 -25.42
CA GLU A 276 11.48 -91.85 -24.37
C GLU A 276 12.40 -91.28 -23.27
N GLU A 277 13.45 -92.00 -22.88
CA GLU A 277 14.43 -91.54 -21.90
C GLU A 277 15.26 -90.38 -22.45
N GLU A 278 15.72 -90.46 -23.70
CA GLU A 278 16.36 -89.34 -24.39
C GLU A 278 15.43 -88.12 -24.49
N ALA A 279 14.14 -88.33 -24.79
CA ALA A 279 13.15 -87.27 -24.84
C ALA A 279 12.98 -86.60 -23.46
N ARG A 280 12.91 -87.39 -22.37
CA ARG A 280 12.83 -86.87 -21.00
C ARG A 280 14.09 -86.11 -20.58
N VAL A 281 15.27 -86.57 -20.98
CA VAL A 281 16.53 -85.86 -20.72
C VAL A 281 16.58 -84.55 -21.50
N LYS A 282 16.15 -84.56 -22.78
CA LYS A 282 16.04 -83.35 -23.62
C LYS A 282 15.05 -82.35 -23.02
N GLU A 283 13.88 -82.80 -22.56
CA GLU A 283 12.87 -81.96 -21.91
C GLU A 283 13.39 -81.37 -20.59
N ARG A 284 14.01 -82.19 -19.73
CA ARG A 284 14.61 -81.71 -18.47
C ARG A 284 15.72 -80.67 -18.73
N ASN A 285 16.52 -80.86 -19.76
CA ASN A 285 17.56 -79.90 -20.15
C ASN A 285 16.96 -78.61 -20.74
N ALA A 286 15.86 -78.70 -21.50
CA ALA A 286 15.13 -77.53 -21.99
C ALA A 286 14.56 -76.71 -20.83
N ILE A 287 13.92 -77.35 -19.85
CA ILE A 287 13.39 -76.68 -18.64
C ILE A 287 14.51 -76.00 -17.84
N LYS A 288 15.67 -76.65 -17.69
CA LYS A 288 16.84 -76.05 -17.02
C LYS A 288 17.36 -74.82 -17.76
N ARG A 289 17.39 -74.85 -19.10
CA ARG A 289 17.81 -73.70 -19.92
C ARG A 289 16.84 -72.54 -19.81
N THR A 290 15.53 -72.78 -19.92
CA THR A 290 14.51 -71.73 -19.77
C THR A 290 14.52 -71.13 -18.36
N ALA A 291 14.73 -71.96 -17.33
CA ALA A 291 14.88 -71.48 -15.95
C ALA A 291 16.13 -70.60 -15.79
N ALA A 292 17.28 -71.02 -16.34
CA ALA A 292 18.51 -70.24 -16.30
C ALA A 292 18.38 -68.90 -17.07
N GLU A 293 17.74 -68.91 -18.24
CA GLU A 293 17.46 -67.70 -19.02
C GLU A 293 16.53 -66.74 -18.29
N SER A 294 15.46 -67.26 -17.65
CA SER A 294 14.56 -66.44 -16.85
C SER A 294 15.26 -65.82 -15.64
N ALA A 295 16.16 -66.56 -14.98
CA ALA A 295 16.96 -66.06 -13.87
C ALA A 295 17.97 -64.99 -14.32
N ALA A 296 18.60 -65.18 -15.49
CA ALA A 296 19.51 -64.20 -16.08
C ALA A 296 18.78 -62.88 -16.41
N ARG A 297 17.59 -62.94 -17.04
CA ARG A 297 16.77 -61.75 -17.31
C ARG A 297 16.35 -61.02 -16.03
N ALA A 298 15.93 -61.76 -15.00
CA ALA A 298 15.58 -61.16 -13.71
C ALA A 298 16.78 -60.51 -13.01
N ALA A 299 17.99 -61.06 -13.16
CA ALA A 299 19.21 -60.46 -12.65
C ALA A 299 19.59 -59.17 -13.41
N GLU A 300 19.46 -59.18 -14.74
CA GLU A 300 19.71 -58.00 -15.58
C GLU A 300 18.74 -56.86 -15.26
N GLU A 301 17.46 -57.15 -15.06
CA GLU A 301 16.46 -56.18 -14.64
C GLU A 301 16.79 -55.56 -13.27
N LYS A 302 17.25 -56.35 -12.31
CA LYS A 302 17.72 -55.85 -11.00
C LYS A 302 18.95 -54.95 -11.11
N VAL A 303 19.89 -55.27 -12.00
CA VAL A 303 21.07 -54.42 -12.23
C VAL A 303 20.67 -53.11 -12.93
N SER A 304 19.76 -53.18 -13.91
CA SER A 304 19.23 -52.01 -14.61
C SER A 304 18.50 -51.05 -13.66
N THR A 305 17.61 -51.58 -12.80
CA THR A 305 16.90 -50.81 -11.78
C THR A 305 17.86 -50.21 -10.75
N ALA A 306 18.83 -50.97 -10.25
CA ALA A 306 19.86 -50.47 -9.35
C ALA A 306 20.67 -49.31 -9.97
N ARG A 307 21.06 -49.44 -11.25
CA ARG A 307 21.77 -48.39 -11.99
C ARG A 307 20.91 -47.12 -12.15
N GLY A 308 19.63 -47.28 -12.43
CA GLY A 308 18.66 -46.17 -12.49
C GLY A 308 18.58 -45.43 -11.16
N THR A 309 18.42 -46.15 -10.04
CA THR A 309 18.37 -45.53 -8.71
C THR A 309 19.67 -44.84 -8.31
N ALA A 310 20.83 -45.41 -8.67
CA ALA A 310 22.13 -44.78 -8.42
C ALA A 310 22.29 -43.46 -9.19
N GLN A 311 21.88 -43.42 -10.45
CA GLN A 311 21.92 -42.20 -11.27
C GLN A 311 20.94 -41.13 -10.75
N GLU A 312 19.76 -41.52 -10.27
CA GLU A 312 18.82 -40.59 -9.63
C GLU A 312 19.38 -39.99 -8.34
N LEU A 313 20.06 -40.81 -7.52
CA LEU A 313 20.70 -40.36 -6.30
C LEU A 313 21.84 -39.37 -6.59
N GLU A 314 22.67 -39.65 -7.60
CA GLU A 314 23.73 -38.74 -8.03
C GLU A 314 23.19 -37.39 -8.51
N ARG A 315 22.13 -37.40 -9.32
CA ARG A 315 21.41 -36.17 -9.73
C ARG A 315 20.80 -35.44 -8.54
N ALA A 316 20.29 -36.16 -7.53
CA ALA A 316 19.74 -35.56 -6.32
C ALA A 316 20.84 -34.89 -5.47
N MET A 317 22.02 -35.51 -5.35
CA MET A 317 23.17 -34.93 -4.66
C MET A 317 23.69 -33.68 -5.38
N SER A 318 23.82 -33.72 -6.72
CA SER A 318 24.23 -32.55 -7.52
C SER A 318 23.28 -31.36 -7.33
N ARG A 319 21.96 -31.57 -7.41
CA ARG A 319 20.97 -30.52 -7.11
C ARG A 319 21.04 -30.01 -5.68
N ALA A 320 21.35 -30.88 -4.71
CA ALA A 320 21.50 -30.49 -3.32
C ALA A 320 22.75 -29.61 -3.12
N THR A 321 23.85 -29.90 -3.82
CA THR A 321 25.06 -29.08 -3.79
C THR A 321 24.86 -27.71 -4.45
N GLU A 322 24.16 -27.64 -5.59
CA GLU A 322 23.80 -26.38 -6.24
C GLU A 322 22.93 -25.51 -5.33
N ARG A 323 21.87 -26.08 -4.74
CA ARG A 323 21.03 -25.36 -3.76
C ARG A 323 21.81 -24.86 -2.56
N ARG A 324 22.82 -25.60 -2.10
CA ARG A 324 23.70 -25.17 -1.01
C ARG A 324 24.60 -24.00 -1.43
N GLN A 325 25.08 -23.99 -2.67
CA GLN A 325 25.87 -22.88 -3.22
C GLN A 325 25.00 -21.64 -3.42
N GLU A 326 23.80 -21.78 -4.00
CA GLU A 326 22.83 -20.68 -4.13
C GLU A 326 22.46 -20.10 -2.75
N ALA A 327 22.22 -20.94 -1.75
CA ALA A 327 21.94 -20.49 -0.40
C ALA A 327 23.12 -19.72 0.21
N ARG A 328 24.37 -20.15 -0.04
CA ARG A 328 25.58 -19.43 0.39
C ARG A 328 25.72 -18.08 -0.32
N GLN A 329 25.43 -18.01 -1.61
CA GLN A 329 25.45 -16.75 -2.37
C GLN A 329 24.41 -15.78 -1.82
N ARG A 330 23.17 -16.24 -1.56
CA ARG A 330 22.12 -15.39 -0.96
C ARG A 330 22.49 -14.87 0.43
N VAL A 331 23.15 -15.69 1.26
CA VAL A 331 23.64 -15.24 2.57
C VAL A 331 24.74 -14.17 2.38
N SER A 332 25.69 -14.38 1.46
CA SER A 332 26.72 -13.39 1.16
C SER A 332 26.16 -12.06 0.61
N GLU A 333 25.13 -12.12 -0.23
CA GLU A 333 24.43 -10.93 -0.74
C GLU A 333 23.68 -10.20 0.38
N ALA A 334 23.05 -10.94 1.29
CA ALA A 334 22.38 -10.37 2.45
C ALA A 334 23.38 -9.70 3.41
N ASP A 335 24.52 -10.32 3.67
CA ASP A 335 25.59 -9.75 4.52
C ASP A 335 26.15 -8.45 3.89
N ALA A 336 26.34 -8.42 2.57
CA ALA A 336 26.76 -7.20 1.87
C ALA A 336 25.70 -6.09 1.95
N ALA A 337 24.41 -6.43 1.83
CA ALA A 337 23.32 -5.46 1.98
C ALA A 337 23.22 -4.91 3.42
N VAL A 338 23.48 -5.74 4.44
CA VAL A 338 23.53 -5.28 5.84
C VAL A 338 24.70 -4.32 6.05
N ALA A 339 25.90 -4.65 5.55
CA ALA A 339 27.06 -3.77 5.65
C ALA A 339 26.84 -2.40 4.96
N GLU A 340 26.16 -2.38 3.82
CA GLU A 340 25.80 -1.12 3.15
C GLU A 340 24.76 -0.32 3.96
N ALA A 341 23.75 -1.00 4.53
CA ALA A 341 22.78 -0.35 5.40
C ALA A 341 23.41 0.26 6.65
N GLU A 342 24.42 -0.41 7.23
CA GLU A 342 25.20 0.12 8.36
C GLU A 342 25.99 1.38 7.96
N ARG A 343 26.64 1.39 6.79
CA ARG A 343 27.32 2.60 6.27
C ARG A 343 26.36 3.77 6.07
N VAL A 344 25.19 3.52 5.48
CA VAL A 344 24.16 4.56 5.29
C VAL A 344 23.67 5.10 6.63
N LEU A 345 23.50 4.22 7.63
CA LEU A 345 23.10 4.62 8.97
C LEU A 345 24.17 5.48 9.65
N GLU A 346 25.45 5.11 9.56
CA GLU A 346 26.57 5.91 10.09
C GLU A 346 26.65 7.29 9.42
N GLU A 347 26.49 7.36 8.10
CA GLU A 347 26.47 8.63 7.37
C GLU A 347 25.29 9.51 7.81
N ALA A 348 24.10 8.92 7.99
CA ALA A 348 22.93 9.62 8.48
C ALA A 348 23.12 10.15 9.91
N MET A 349 23.76 9.37 10.81
CA MET A 349 24.10 9.83 12.15
C MET A 349 25.11 10.99 12.12
N ARG A 350 26.12 10.93 11.24
CA ARG A 350 27.09 12.02 11.07
C ARG A 350 26.40 13.30 10.60
N ARG A 351 25.56 13.23 9.57
CA ARG A 351 24.78 14.39 9.08
C ARG A 351 23.88 14.96 10.16
N ARG A 352 23.23 14.11 10.97
CA ARG A 352 22.43 14.56 12.10
C ARG A 352 23.26 15.31 13.14
N SER A 353 24.47 14.84 13.44
CA SER A 353 25.41 15.52 14.34
C SER A 353 25.86 16.87 13.78
N GLU A 354 26.19 16.94 12.49
CA GLU A 354 26.56 18.19 11.81
C GLU A 354 25.41 19.20 11.89
N THR A 355 24.18 18.79 11.58
CA THR A 355 23.00 19.69 11.68
C THR A 355 22.69 20.13 13.12
N ALA A 356 22.98 19.28 14.12
CA ALA A 356 22.80 19.65 15.52
C ALA A 356 23.81 20.73 15.92
N GLN A 357 25.06 20.59 15.49
CA GLN A 357 26.10 21.59 15.71
C GLN A 357 25.78 22.92 15.01
N GLU A 358 25.30 22.88 13.77
CA GLU A 358 24.85 24.09 13.05
C GLU A 358 23.70 24.81 13.77
N LEU A 359 22.78 24.06 14.39
CA LEU A 359 21.69 24.63 15.20
C LEU A 359 22.19 25.30 16.48
N ASP A 360 23.15 24.67 17.17
CA ASP A 360 23.77 25.24 18.37
C ASP A 360 24.54 26.53 18.02
N ASP A 361 25.29 26.53 16.91
CA ASP A 361 26.01 27.71 16.42
C ASP A 361 25.03 28.83 16.03
N ALA A 362 23.93 28.50 15.34
CA ALA A 362 22.89 29.46 14.98
C ALA A 362 22.17 30.03 16.21
N GLN A 363 21.94 29.20 17.24
CA GLN A 363 21.36 29.65 18.50
C GLN A 363 22.30 30.62 19.22
N ALA A 364 23.59 30.36 19.26
CA ALA A 364 24.58 31.27 19.86
C ALA A 364 24.60 32.64 19.14
N VAL A 365 24.53 32.64 17.80
CA VAL A 365 24.42 33.87 17.01
C VAL A 365 23.12 34.62 17.32
N PHE A 366 22.00 33.90 17.45
CA PHE A 366 20.71 34.51 17.80
C PHE A 366 20.74 35.15 19.20
N GLU A 367 21.31 34.46 20.20
CA GLU A 367 21.46 34.99 21.56
C GLU A 367 22.35 36.24 21.59
N TYR A 368 23.41 36.26 20.79
CA TYR A 368 24.27 37.44 20.60
C TYR A 368 23.48 38.66 20.07
N TYR A 369 22.72 38.49 19.00
CA TYR A 369 21.90 39.58 18.44
C TYR A 369 20.74 39.99 19.36
N ALA A 370 20.14 39.05 20.08
CA ALA A 370 19.14 39.35 21.09
C ALA A 370 19.72 40.21 22.23
N GLY A 371 20.98 40.00 22.60
CA GLY A 371 21.74 40.86 23.50
C GLY A 371 21.86 42.29 22.96
N GLN A 372 22.37 42.45 21.73
CA GLN A 372 22.50 43.77 21.10
C GLN A 372 21.16 44.51 20.99
N LEU A 373 20.07 43.80 20.67
CA LEU A 373 18.75 44.41 20.55
C LEU A 373 18.24 44.93 21.91
N LYS A 374 18.53 44.22 23.01
CA LYS A 374 18.21 44.69 24.37
C LYS A 374 18.97 45.97 24.70
N ASP A 375 20.24 46.04 24.34
CA ASP A 375 21.06 47.24 24.58
C ASP A 375 20.58 48.45 23.77
N VAL A 376 20.25 48.25 22.49
CA VAL A 376 19.65 49.30 21.64
C VAL A 376 18.30 49.75 22.18
N THR A 377 17.46 48.81 22.61
CA THR A 377 16.15 49.12 23.21
C THR A 377 16.31 49.93 24.50
N ARG A 378 17.31 49.59 25.33
CA ARG A 378 17.64 50.34 26.54
C ARG A 378 18.12 51.75 26.23
N GLN A 379 19.06 51.91 25.28
CA GLN A 379 19.54 53.22 24.84
C GLN A 379 18.39 54.08 24.30
N THR A 380 17.52 53.50 23.47
CA THR A 380 16.38 54.23 22.90
C THR A 380 15.39 54.68 23.99
N ARG A 381 15.16 53.84 25.00
CA ARG A 381 14.32 54.18 26.16
C ARG A 381 14.93 55.31 26.99
N ASP A 382 16.23 55.25 27.25
CA ASP A 382 16.94 56.27 28.03
C ASP A 382 16.94 57.63 27.28
N SER A 383 17.18 57.63 25.96
CA SER A 383 17.07 58.84 25.12
C SER A 383 15.64 59.39 25.08
N LEU A 384 14.62 58.53 24.97
CA LEU A 384 13.22 58.97 25.03
C LEU A 384 12.89 59.62 26.38
N GLN A 385 13.38 59.05 27.48
CA GLN A 385 13.17 59.62 28.81
C GLN A 385 13.85 60.99 28.94
N GLU A 386 15.08 61.12 28.45
CA GLU A 386 15.80 62.40 28.44
C GLU A 386 15.07 63.47 27.61
N THR A 387 14.57 63.11 26.41
CA THR A 387 13.77 64.05 25.59
C THR A 387 12.47 64.46 26.29
N LYS A 388 11.82 63.54 27.00
CA LYS A 388 10.61 63.82 27.77
C LYS A 388 10.88 64.76 28.93
N ASP A 389 11.96 64.53 29.66
CA ASP A 389 12.36 65.37 30.80
C ASP A 389 12.74 66.79 30.32
N ARG A 390 13.40 66.90 29.15
CA ARG A 390 13.71 68.20 28.52
C ARG A 390 12.45 68.97 28.11
N LEU A 391 11.49 68.29 27.48
CA LEU A 391 10.20 68.90 27.10
C LEU A 391 9.40 69.36 28.33
N GLN A 392 9.38 68.57 29.41
CA GLN A 392 8.74 68.98 30.66
C GLN A 392 9.42 70.20 31.29
N GLN A 393 10.74 70.31 31.17
CA GLN A 393 11.46 71.48 31.66
C GLN A 393 11.17 72.73 30.81
N GLU A 394 11.17 72.59 29.48
CA GLU A 394 10.77 73.65 28.56
C GLU A 394 9.31 74.10 28.82
N GLU A 395 8.38 73.17 29.06
CA GLU A 395 6.99 73.50 29.45
C GLU A 395 6.92 74.30 30.76
N ARG A 396 7.71 73.92 31.78
CA ARG A 396 7.76 74.66 33.06
C ARG A 396 8.33 76.06 32.89
N GLU A 397 9.38 76.22 32.07
CA GLU A 397 9.97 77.52 31.77
C GLU A 397 9.00 78.42 30.98
N VAL A 398 8.30 77.86 30.00
CA VAL A 398 7.25 78.59 29.26
C VAL A 398 6.12 78.98 30.19
N ALA A 399 5.64 78.08 31.04
CA ALA A 399 4.58 78.38 32.01
C ALA A 399 4.99 79.49 32.99
N GLN A 400 6.25 79.52 33.44
CA GLN A 400 6.77 80.59 34.27
C GLN A 400 6.88 81.92 33.52
N ARG A 401 7.32 81.88 32.25
CA ARG A 401 7.37 83.08 31.39
C ARG A 401 5.97 83.63 31.14
N THR A 402 4.99 82.78 30.83
CA THR A 402 3.61 83.22 30.63
C THR A 402 3.01 83.82 31.90
N LEU A 403 3.29 83.24 33.09
CA LEU A 403 2.85 83.85 34.35
C LEU A 403 3.50 85.22 34.61
N ALA A 404 4.79 85.37 34.29
CA ALA A 404 5.49 86.65 34.42
C ALA A 404 5.01 87.70 33.39
N GLU A 405 4.76 87.26 32.15
CA GLU A 405 4.18 88.09 31.09
C GLU A 405 2.74 88.48 31.44
N ASP A 406 1.92 87.58 31.97
CA ASP A 406 0.56 87.88 32.43
C ASP A 406 0.56 88.84 33.62
N GLU A 407 1.50 88.73 34.56
CA GLU A 407 1.70 89.72 35.63
C GLU A 407 2.15 91.09 35.08
N GLU A 408 3.05 91.12 34.10
CA GLU A 408 3.51 92.36 33.48
C GLU A 408 2.38 92.99 32.64
N VAL A 409 1.63 92.18 31.91
CA VAL A 409 0.44 92.58 31.17
C VAL A 409 -0.63 93.07 32.13
N SER A 410 -0.81 92.45 33.31
CA SER A 410 -1.74 92.95 34.33
C SER A 410 -1.29 94.31 34.88
N ARG A 411 0.01 94.53 35.15
CA ARG A 411 0.53 95.87 35.52
C ARG A 411 0.37 96.89 34.40
N ARG A 412 0.61 96.49 33.16
CA ARG A 412 0.41 97.34 31.97
C ARG A 412 -1.05 97.60 31.71
N ALA A 413 -1.94 96.65 31.98
CA ALA A 413 -3.38 96.76 31.87
C ALA A 413 -3.94 97.66 32.96
N GLU A 414 -3.43 97.64 34.19
CA GLU A 414 -3.80 98.61 35.23
C GLU A 414 -3.35 100.04 34.86
N LEU A 415 -2.13 100.21 34.32
CA LEU A 415 -1.65 101.48 33.78
C LEU A 415 -2.44 101.92 32.54
N ALA A 416 -2.83 100.97 31.70
CA ALA A 416 -3.60 101.19 30.49
C ALA A 416 -5.08 101.43 30.79
N GLU A 417 -5.65 100.86 31.85
CA GLU A 417 -7.02 101.09 32.37
C GLU A 417 -7.08 102.45 33.05
N SER A 418 -6.02 102.87 33.75
CA SER A 418 -5.87 104.25 34.22
C SER A 418 -5.80 105.24 33.04
N LYS A 419 -5.14 104.86 31.94
CA LYS A 419 -5.15 105.62 30.67
C LYS A 419 -6.46 105.49 29.87
N TRP A 420 -7.13 104.34 29.91
CA TRP A 420 -8.38 104.05 29.20
C TRP A 420 -9.53 104.72 29.91
N ARG A 421 -9.61 104.78 31.25
CA ARG A 421 -10.57 105.66 31.96
C ARG A 421 -10.43 107.12 31.55
N MET A 422 -9.23 107.54 31.14
CA MET A 422 -8.95 108.88 30.61
C MET A 422 -9.26 109.02 29.10
N LYS A 423 -9.35 107.91 28.36
CA LYS A 423 -9.54 107.86 26.89
C LYS A 423 -10.92 107.32 26.44
N ASP A 424 -11.63 106.62 27.31
CA ASP A 424 -13.00 106.09 27.16
C ASP A 424 -14.04 107.22 27.31
N MET A 425 -13.64 108.31 27.98
CA MET A 425 -14.33 109.60 27.88
C MET A 425 -14.13 110.28 26.52
N SER A 426 -13.24 109.77 25.66
CA SER A 426 -12.82 110.38 24.38
C SER A 426 -13.13 109.53 23.14
N LEU A 427 -13.59 108.29 23.27
CA LEU A 427 -13.75 107.37 22.14
C LEU A 427 -15.05 106.56 22.19
N GLN A 428 -16.13 107.23 22.61
CA GLN A 428 -17.51 106.83 22.33
C GLN A 428 -17.94 107.25 20.90
N ASP A 429 -17.02 107.20 19.92
CA ASP A 429 -17.22 107.78 18.57
C ASP A 429 -16.65 106.96 17.38
N SER A 430 -16.40 105.65 17.50
CA SER A 430 -15.97 104.87 16.31
C SER A 430 -16.34 103.39 16.35
N ASP A 431 -17.51 103.16 15.77
CA ASP A 431 -18.13 101.95 15.21
C ASP A 431 -17.20 100.83 14.65
N SER A 432 -17.52 99.59 15.05
CA SER A 432 -17.90 98.45 14.18
C SER A 432 -16.99 97.86 13.06
N ARG A 433 -16.81 96.53 13.16
CA ARG A 433 -16.89 95.46 12.09
C ARG A 433 -15.64 95.28 11.17
N GLN A 434 -15.27 94.13 10.57
CA GLN A 434 -15.82 92.76 10.42
C GLN A 434 -14.80 91.83 9.68
N HIS A 435 -14.87 90.51 9.94
CA HIS A 435 -14.84 89.34 9.00
C HIS A 435 -13.65 89.06 8.03
N ARG A 436 -13.04 87.86 7.99
CA ARG A 436 -13.41 86.46 7.54
C ARG A 436 -12.98 86.13 6.10
N GLY A 437 -12.54 84.87 5.92
CA GLY A 437 -12.75 84.02 4.73
C GLY A 437 -11.51 83.78 3.85
N ASP A 438 -11.42 82.78 2.98
CA ASP A 438 -12.06 81.46 2.80
C ASP A 438 -11.25 80.76 1.66
N GLY A 439 -11.40 79.44 1.49
CA GLY A 439 -10.52 78.57 0.69
C GLY A 439 -10.53 78.69 -0.84
N CYS A 440 -9.67 77.90 -1.50
CA CYS A 440 -9.78 77.55 -2.93
C CYS A 440 -9.11 76.19 -3.20
N GLN A 441 -9.92 75.17 -3.51
CA GLN A 441 -9.48 73.83 -3.93
C GLN A 441 -9.38 73.76 -5.46
N THR A 442 -8.25 73.28 -5.95
CA THR A 442 -7.93 73.09 -7.38
C THR A 442 -8.23 71.66 -7.88
N PRO A 443 -8.84 71.46 -9.05
CA PRO A 443 -9.23 70.14 -9.59
C PRO A 443 -8.14 69.43 -10.41
N ASN A 444 -6.85 69.59 -10.07
CA ASN A 444 -5.72 69.00 -10.80
C ASN A 444 -5.02 67.81 -10.08
N SER A 445 -5.50 67.33 -8.92
CA SER A 445 -4.77 66.30 -8.15
C SER A 445 -4.85 64.88 -8.75
N ALA A 446 -5.95 64.52 -9.42
CA ALA A 446 -6.18 63.14 -9.88
C ALA A 446 -5.12 62.63 -10.90
N LYS A 447 -4.68 63.47 -11.84
CA LYS A 447 -3.61 63.08 -12.80
C LYS A 447 -2.24 62.95 -12.14
N SER A 448 -1.96 63.78 -11.14
CA SER A 448 -0.70 63.76 -10.38
C SER A 448 -0.60 62.50 -9.52
N GLU A 449 -1.73 62.07 -8.92
CA GLU A 449 -1.81 60.86 -8.10
C GLU A 449 -1.61 59.58 -8.94
N ASP A 450 -2.23 59.48 -10.12
CA ASP A 450 -2.07 58.34 -11.02
C ASP A 450 -0.64 58.20 -11.55
N ASP A 451 0.01 59.30 -11.95
CA ASP A 451 1.41 59.30 -12.38
C ASP A 451 2.35 58.90 -11.24
N THR A 452 2.08 59.39 -10.03
CA THR A 452 2.86 59.03 -8.83
C THR A 452 2.71 57.54 -8.51
N ARG A 453 1.48 57.01 -8.57
CA ARG A 453 1.19 55.59 -8.38
C ARG A 453 1.87 54.72 -9.44
N ARG A 454 1.85 55.14 -10.71
CA ARG A 454 2.52 54.45 -11.81
C ARG A 454 4.03 54.37 -11.61
N ARG A 455 4.69 55.49 -11.26
CA ARG A 455 6.13 55.51 -10.98
C ARG A 455 6.49 54.64 -9.77
N ALA A 456 5.67 54.68 -8.72
CA ALA A 456 5.85 53.82 -7.55
C ALA A 456 5.75 52.34 -7.91
N TYR A 457 4.75 51.96 -8.72
CA TYR A 457 4.60 50.59 -9.23
C TYR A 457 5.80 50.16 -10.08
N GLU A 458 6.24 50.99 -11.03
CA GLU A 458 7.38 50.67 -11.91
C GLU A 458 8.68 50.46 -11.10
N ALA A 459 8.92 51.30 -10.09
CA ALA A 459 10.05 51.16 -9.17
C ALA A 459 9.95 49.87 -8.33
N ALA A 460 8.76 49.58 -7.78
CA ALA A 460 8.52 48.36 -6.99
C ALA A 460 8.67 47.09 -7.84
N ALA A 461 8.13 47.09 -9.06
CA ALA A 461 8.26 45.99 -10.01
C ALA A 461 9.71 45.79 -10.45
N ALA A 462 10.47 46.87 -10.70
CA ALA A 462 11.89 46.79 -11.01
C ALA A 462 12.70 46.16 -9.85
N LYS A 463 12.40 46.56 -8.60
CA LYS A 463 13.00 46.00 -7.40
C LYS A 463 12.69 44.50 -7.25
N GLU A 464 11.44 44.10 -7.46
CA GLU A 464 11.05 42.68 -7.35
C GLU A 464 11.67 41.82 -8.48
N ARG A 465 11.73 42.34 -9.72
CA ARG A 465 12.47 41.68 -10.81
C ARG A 465 13.96 41.52 -10.46
N ALA A 466 14.58 42.55 -9.88
CA ALA A 466 15.97 42.48 -9.44
C ALA A 466 16.17 41.42 -8.35
N ARG A 467 15.26 41.34 -7.36
CA ARG A 467 15.27 40.31 -6.32
C ARG A 467 15.17 38.90 -6.93
N CYS A 468 14.23 38.68 -7.83
CA CYS A 468 14.05 37.38 -8.49
C CYS A 468 15.27 37.01 -9.34
N LYS A 469 15.86 37.97 -10.07
CA LYS A 469 17.11 37.76 -10.81
C LYS A 469 18.28 37.44 -9.89
N GLN A 470 18.41 38.13 -8.75
CA GLN A 470 19.46 37.86 -7.78
C GLN A 470 19.32 36.47 -7.17
N ARG A 471 18.10 36.07 -6.78
CA ARG A 471 17.79 34.70 -6.35
C ARG A 471 18.23 33.71 -7.44
N ASP A 472 17.77 33.93 -8.67
CA ASP A 472 18.04 33.06 -9.81
C ASP A 472 19.55 32.99 -10.14
N GLN A 473 20.27 34.08 -9.93
CA GLN A 473 21.71 34.15 -10.15
C GLN A 473 22.50 33.41 -9.08
N LEU A 474 22.19 33.65 -7.80
CA LEU A 474 22.92 33.10 -6.67
C LEU A 474 22.79 31.59 -6.57
N SER A 475 21.59 31.04 -6.80
CA SER A 475 21.36 29.61 -6.61
C SER A 475 21.62 28.77 -7.86
N TRP A 476 21.59 29.34 -9.08
CA TRP A 476 21.66 28.51 -10.30
C TRP A 476 22.59 29.00 -11.43
N SER A 477 23.04 30.26 -11.46
CA SER A 477 23.69 30.81 -12.68
C SER A 477 25.22 30.67 -12.77
N GLN A 478 25.94 30.43 -11.67
CA GLN A 478 27.41 30.59 -11.67
C GLN A 478 28.22 29.28 -11.64
N ARG A 479 27.62 28.12 -11.34
CA ARG A 479 28.42 26.90 -11.07
C ARG A 479 27.86 25.59 -11.62
N VAL A 480 26.61 25.57 -12.08
CA VAL A 480 25.93 24.31 -12.43
C VAL A 480 25.33 24.43 -13.82
N ALA A 481 25.56 23.44 -14.68
CA ALA A 481 24.90 23.39 -15.98
C ALA A 481 23.38 23.33 -15.77
N TRP A 482 22.61 24.07 -16.56
CA TRP A 482 21.16 24.06 -16.45
C TRP A 482 20.60 22.70 -16.91
N THR A 483 20.23 21.84 -15.96
CA THR A 483 19.69 20.49 -16.21
C THR A 483 18.23 20.37 -15.76
N ALA A 484 17.55 19.27 -16.13
CA ALA A 484 16.21 18.97 -15.64
C ALA A 484 16.14 18.94 -14.11
N LYS A 485 17.17 18.38 -13.45
CA LYS A 485 17.28 18.39 -11.99
C LYS A 485 17.31 19.81 -11.42
N THR A 486 18.12 20.67 -12.01
CA THR A 486 18.23 22.09 -11.64
C THR A 486 16.90 22.83 -11.83
N ALA A 487 16.19 22.57 -12.92
CA ALA A 487 14.87 23.14 -13.17
C ALA A 487 13.83 22.71 -12.12
N VAL A 488 13.84 21.43 -11.72
CA VAL A 488 12.96 20.90 -10.67
C VAL A 488 13.28 21.52 -9.31
N GLU A 489 14.56 21.64 -8.95
CA GLU A 489 15.01 22.29 -7.71
C GLU A 489 14.57 23.77 -7.67
N ARG A 490 14.70 24.50 -8.77
CA ARG A 490 14.18 25.87 -8.89
C ARG A 490 12.66 25.90 -8.71
N PHE A 491 11.91 25.05 -9.41
CA PHE A 491 10.46 24.99 -9.28
C PHE A 491 10.02 24.78 -7.83
N LYS A 492 10.70 23.89 -7.09
CA LYS A 492 10.44 23.65 -5.65
C LYS A 492 10.74 24.89 -4.80
N ALA A 493 11.89 25.54 -5.01
CA ALA A 493 12.29 26.73 -4.27
C ALA A 493 11.32 27.90 -4.51
N VAL A 494 11.07 28.23 -5.78
CA VAL A 494 10.17 29.32 -6.17
C VAL A 494 8.73 29.03 -5.77
N SER A 495 8.30 27.76 -5.77
CA SER A 495 6.96 27.37 -5.30
C SER A 495 6.75 27.69 -3.82
N ARG A 496 7.78 27.51 -3.00
CA ARG A 496 7.74 27.82 -1.56
C ARG A 496 7.62 29.33 -1.36
N GLU A 497 8.52 30.09 -1.99
CA GLU A 497 8.50 31.56 -1.94
C GLU A 497 7.16 32.12 -2.40
N PHE A 498 6.63 31.63 -3.53
CA PHE A 498 5.37 32.10 -4.10
C PHE A 498 4.15 31.86 -3.18
N ASP A 499 4.16 30.77 -2.40
CA ASP A 499 3.11 30.47 -1.44
C ASP A 499 3.24 31.34 -0.17
N GLU A 500 4.46 31.70 0.22
CA GLU A 500 4.76 32.48 1.44
C GLU A 500 4.62 34.01 1.24
N ILE A 501 4.97 34.53 0.06
CA ILE A 501 4.96 35.96 -0.23
C ILE A 501 3.53 36.52 -0.24
N LYS A 502 3.35 37.67 0.44
CA LYS A 502 2.15 38.50 0.40
C LYS A 502 2.34 39.64 -0.60
N PHE A 503 1.97 39.39 -1.85
CA PHE A 503 2.07 40.40 -2.92
C PHE A 503 1.21 41.62 -2.60
N SER A 504 1.75 42.82 -2.89
CA SER A 504 1.12 44.12 -2.63
C SER A 504 1.64 45.17 -3.62
N ASP A 505 1.17 46.42 -3.55
CA ASP A 505 1.67 47.48 -4.43
C ASP A 505 3.18 47.79 -4.23
N VAL A 506 3.72 47.48 -3.05
CA VAL A 506 5.16 47.67 -2.73
C VAL A 506 6.00 46.45 -3.17
N GLN A 507 5.36 45.30 -3.35
CA GLN A 507 5.97 44.07 -3.85
C GLN A 507 5.01 43.40 -4.85
N PRO A 508 4.89 43.97 -6.05
CA PRO A 508 3.91 43.50 -7.03
C PRO A 508 4.31 42.14 -7.59
N LEU A 509 3.34 41.38 -8.06
CA LEU A 509 3.59 40.14 -8.77
C LEU A 509 4.32 40.44 -10.09
N THR A 510 5.50 39.85 -10.29
CA THR A 510 6.20 39.87 -11.58
C THR A 510 6.24 38.46 -12.19
N PHE A 511 6.55 38.38 -13.48
CA PHE A 511 6.64 37.11 -14.22
C PHE A 511 7.60 36.11 -13.55
N GLU A 512 8.71 36.59 -13.02
CA GLU A 512 9.79 35.83 -12.42
C GLU A 512 9.47 35.30 -11.01
N CYS A 513 8.43 35.85 -10.36
CA CYS A 513 7.95 35.39 -9.05
C CYS A 513 7.19 34.05 -9.16
N ILE A 514 6.61 33.76 -10.32
CA ILE A 514 5.72 32.61 -10.51
C ILE A 514 6.57 31.36 -10.78
N PRO A 515 6.31 30.23 -10.10
CA PRO A 515 7.09 29.00 -10.25
C PRO A 515 6.71 28.25 -11.53
N TRP A 516 6.95 28.82 -12.70
CA TRP A 516 6.61 28.19 -13.98
C TRP A 516 7.26 26.80 -14.12
N PRO A 517 6.48 25.72 -14.35
CA PRO A 517 7.02 24.38 -14.54
C PRO A 517 7.58 24.23 -15.96
N ASP A 518 8.83 24.62 -16.15
CA ASP A 518 9.49 24.63 -17.46
C ASP A 518 10.95 24.19 -17.36
N LEU A 519 11.44 23.48 -18.37
CA LEU A 519 12.82 22.97 -18.41
C LEU A 519 13.84 24.02 -18.88
N ARG A 520 13.41 25.14 -19.45
CA ARG A 520 14.31 26.17 -19.96
C ARG A 520 14.92 27.00 -18.84
N ASP A 521 16.10 27.54 -19.13
CA ASP A 521 16.80 28.48 -18.27
C ASP A 521 15.91 29.71 -17.97
N PRO A 522 15.79 30.18 -16.71
CA PRO A 522 14.98 31.32 -16.33
C PRO A 522 15.29 32.59 -17.12
N THR A 523 16.55 32.76 -17.56
CA THR A 523 17.00 33.89 -18.38
C THR A 523 16.46 33.83 -19.82
N LYS A 524 16.08 32.64 -20.30
CA LYS A 524 15.53 32.38 -21.63
C LYS A 524 14.01 32.15 -21.62
N LEU A 525 13.42 32.04 -20.44
CA LEU A 525 11.99 31.79 -20.27
C LEU A 525 11.20 33.05 -20.65
N ARG A 526 10.14 32.87 -21.43
CA ARG A 526 9.22 33.94 -21.84
C ARG A 526 7.79 33.47 -21.67
N LEU A 527 6.89 34.41 -21.39
CA LEU A 527 5.50 34.12 -21.06
C LEU A 527 4.75 33.43 -22.21
N GLU A 528 5.01 33.83 -23.45
CA GLU A 528 4.35 33.29 -24.65
C GLU A 528 4.72 31.83 -24.91
N ARG A 529 5.76 31.34 -24.25
CA ARG A 529 6.25 29.98 -24.43
C ARG A 529 5.78 29.03 -23.32
N ILE A 530 5.02 29.52 -22.34
CA ILE A 530 4.42 28.67 -21.31
C ILE A 530 3.16 28.04 -21.90
N ASP A 531 3.34 26.87 -22.51
CA ASP A 531 2.29 26.11 -23.17
C ASP A 531 2.12 24.74 -22.53
N TRP A 532 1.13 23.98 -23.00
CA TRP A 532 0.85 22.65 -22.45
C TRP A 532 2.02 21.68 -22.62
N THR A 533 2.75 21.79 -23.73
CA THR A 533 3.86 20.89 -24.05
C THR A 533 5.04 21.12 -23.11
N SER A 534 5.38 22.38 -22.81
CA SER A 534 6.49 22.68 -21.91
C SER A 534 6.22 22.21 -20.47
N VAL A 535 4.97 22.33 -20.01
CA VAL A 535 4.54 21.82 -18.70
C VAL A 535 4.59 20.30 -18.65
N ASP A 536 4.05 19.62 -19.67
CA ASP A 536 4.04 18.15 -19.70
C ASP A 536 5.47 17.59 -19.73
N SER A 537 6.35 18.14 -20.56
CA SER A 537 7.77 17.76 -20.58
C SER A 537 8.44 17.97 -19.23
N PHE A 538 8.16 19.09 -18.53
CA PHE A 538 8.70 19.32 -17.20
C PHE A 538 8.25 18.24 -16.20
N PHE A 539 6.97 17.88 -16.16
CA PHE A 539 6.46 16.88 -15.23
C PHE A 539 6.86 15.44 -15.58
N GLN A 540 7.15 15.15 -16.85
CA GLN A 540 7.75 13.88 -17.26
C GLN A 540 9.18 13.75 -16.70
N GLU A 541 10.01 14.77 -16.87
CA GLU A 541 11.37 14.78 -16.32
C GLU A 541 11.37 14.80 -14.79
N MET A 542 10.47 15.58 -14.17
CA MET A 542 10.35 15.64 -12.72
C MET A 542 10.08 14.24 -12.13
N ARG A 543 9.25 13.42 -12.79
CA ARG A 543 8.95 12.05 -12.36
C ARG A 543 10.18 11.13 -12.31
N VAL A 544 11.19 11.41 -13.13
CA VAL A 544 12.47 10.66 -13.15
C VAL A 544 13.42 11.18 -12.08
N VAL A 545 13.40 12.50 -11.82
CA VAL A 545 14.33 13.17 -10.91
C VAL A 545 13.97 13.01 -9.43
N VAL A 546 12.68 13.04 -9.08
CA VAL A 546 12.22 12.97 -7.68
C VAL A 546 11.59 11.62 -7.34
N ASP A 547 11.53 11.28 -6.06
CA ASP A 547 10.87 10.05 -5.63
C ASP A 547 9.35 10.10 -5.86
N ALA A 548 8.71 8.92 -5.88
CA ALA A 548 7.28 8.82 -6.19
C ALA A 548 6.37 9.55 -5.19
N SER A 549 6.77 9.64 -3.92
CA SER A 549 5.99 10.34 -2.88
C SER A 549 6.08 11.85 -3.07
N GLU A 550 7.30 12.35 -3.25
CA GLU A 550 7.54 13.77 -3.52
C GLU A 550 6.90 14.21 -4.84
N TYR A 551 6.99 13.40 -5.90
CA TYR A 551 6.31 13.65 -7.18
C TYR A 551 4.81 13.86 -6.97
N LYS A 552 4.17 12.93 -6.24
CA LYS A 552 2.74 13.00 -5.94
C LYS A 552 2.40 14.25 -5.14
N GLU A 553 3.20 14.63 -4.16
CA GLU A 553 2.98 15.85 -3.38
C GLU A 553 3.03 17.11 -4.25
N LEU A 554 4.04 17.21 -5.12
CA LEU A 554 4.20 18.34 -6.03
C LEU A 554 3.05 18.42 -7.04
N VAL A 555 2.65 17.29 -7.63
CA VAL A 555 1.52 17.21 -8.57
C VAL A 555 0.19 17.55 -7.91
N VAL A 556 -0.03 17.20 -6.63
CA VAL A 556 -1.28 17.58 -5.92
C VAL A 556 -1.31 19.08 -5.59
N LYS A 557 -0.16 19.67 -5.26
CA LYS A 557 -0.07 21.09 -4.88
C LYS A 557 -0.11 22.03 -6.09
N ALA A 558 0.49 21.65 -7.21
CA ALA A 558 0.65 22.52 -8.37
C ALA A 558 -0.69 23.00 -9.00
N PRO A 559 -1.71 22.15 -9.26
CA PRO A 559 -2.99 22.61 -9.82
C PRO A 559 -3.66 23.67 -8.94
N ARG A 560 -3.58 23.50 -7.61
CA ARG A 560 -4.11 24.48 -6.65
C ARG A 560 -3.34 25.79 -6.72
N ARG A 561 -2.00 25.73 -6.89
CA ARG A 561 -1.13 26.91 -6.97
C ARG A 561 -1.41 27.74 -8.23
N PHE A 562 -1.74 27.10 -9.34
CA PHE A 562 -2.04 27.75 -10.63
C PHE A 562 -3.54 27.98 -10.88
N HIS A 563 -4.41 27.69 -9.90
CA HIS A 563 -5.85 27.84 -10.09
C HIS A 563 -6.24 29.33 -10.21
N PRO A 564 -6.99 29.74 -11.25
CA PRO A 564 -7.40 31.13 -11.43
C PRO A 564 -8.13 31.70 -10.20
N ASP A 565 -9.06 30.95 -9.62
CA ASP A 565 -9.78 31.39 -8.42
C ASP A 565 -8.85 31.62 -7.23
N LYS A 566 -7.78 30.83 -7.08
CA LYS A 566 -6.82 31.03 -5.99
C LYS A 566 -6.01 32.31 -6.20
N TRP A 567 -5.65 32.62 -7.44
CA TRP A 567 -4.96 33.86 -7.78
C TRP A 567 -5.85 35.08 -7.53
N ARG A 568 -7.14 35.00 -7.91
CA ARG A 568 -8.14 36.05 -7.65
C ARG A 568 -8.39 36.23 -6.16
N ALA A 569 -8.59 35.14 -5.41
CA ALA A 569 -8.82 35.19 -3.96
C ALA A 569 -7.63 35.76 -3.18
N ARG A 570 -6.40 35.52 -3.65
CA ARG A 570 -5.17 36.12 -3.10
C ARG A 570 -4.92 37.54 -3.61
N GLY A 571 -5.73 38.07 -4.53
CA GLY A 571 -5.54 39.39 -5.13
C GLY A 571 -4.24 39.52 -5.92
N LEU A 572 -3.63 38.43 -6.37
CA LEU A 572 -2.29 38.44 -6.97
C LEU A 572 -2.23 39.33 -8.22
N LEU A 573 -3.22 39.15 -9.09
CA LEU A 573 -3.33 39.88 -10.35
C LEU A 573 -3.68 41.37 -10.16
N ASN A 574 -4.28 41.75 -9.02
CA ASN A 574 -4.60 43.15 -8.70
C ASN A 574 -3.33 43.98 -8.45
N THR A 575 -2.23 43.32 -8.08
CA THR A 575 -0.93 43.98 -7.90
C THR A 575 -0.23 44.26 -9.22
N VAL A 576 -0.71 43.73 -10.35
CA VAL A 576 -0.14 43.97 -11.68
C VAL A 576 -0.88 45.13 -12.33
N MET A 577 -0.22 46.27 -12.53
CA MET A 577 -0.87 47.47 -13.07
C MET A 577 -1.11 47.41 -14.58
N ASP A 578 -0.24 46.75 -15.33
CA ASP A 578 -0.39 46.56 -16.78
C ASP A 578 -1.45 45.49 -17.07
N ASP A 579 -2.59 45.90 -17.62
CA ASP A 579 -3.71 45.02 -17.93
C ASP A 579 -3.36 43.95 -18.98
N ALA A 580 -2.49 44.26 -19.96
CA ALA A 580 -2.09 43.30 -20.99
C ALA A 580 -1.20 42.21 -20.40
N LEU A 581 -0.25 42.59 -19.54
CA LEU A 581 0.55 41.63 -18.78
C LEU A 581 -0.32 40.80 -17.84
N ARG A 582 -1.28 41.43 -17.14
CA ARG A 582 -2.21 40.75 -16.23
C ARG A 582 -2.99 39.65 -16.95
N GLN A 583 -3.58 39.96 -18.11
CA GLN A 583 -4.32 38.99 -18.93
C GLN A 583 -3.41 37.87 -19.41
N SER A 584 -2.18 38.19 -19.83
CA SER A 584 -1.21 37.20 -20.30
C SER A 584 -0.77 36.24 -19.18
N LEU A 585 -0.58 36.75 -17.95
CA LEU A 585 -0.26 35.93 -16.78
C LEU A 585 -1.42 35.00 -16.42
N GLU A 586 -2.66 35.52 -16.41
CA GLU A 586 -3.85 34.72 -16.13
C GLU A 586 -4.05 33.60 -17.16
N ALA A 587 -3.87 33.90 -18.45
CA ALA A 587 -3.94 32.91 -19.52
C ALA A 587 -2.88 31.82 -19.39
N ALA A 588 -1.62 32.18 -19.11
CA ALA A 588 -0.55 31.20 -18.88
C ALA A 588 -0.80 30.36 -17.62
N GLY A 589 -1.26 30.98 -16.52
CA GLY A 589 -1.64 30.28 -15.30
C GLY A 589 -2.76 29.26 -15.54
N LEU A 590 -3.79 29.64 -16.32
CA LEU A 590 -4.86 28.75 -16.73
C LEU A 590 -4.34 27.58 -17.57
N ALA A 591 -3.45 27.84 -18.54
CA ALA A 591 -2.85 26.80 -19.37
C ALA A 591 -2.09 25.76 -18.52
N VAL A 592 -1.29 26.21 -17.55
CA VAL A 592 -0.60 25.33 -16.58
C VAL A 592 -1.61 24.56 -15.72
N SER A 593 -2.64 25.21 -15.19
CA SER A 593 -3.64 24.53 -14.35
C SER A 593 -4.38 23.42 -15.11
N GLN A 594 -4.71 23.67 -16.37
CA GLN A 594 -5.38 22.70 -17.24
C GLN A 594 -4.47 21.52 -17.60
N SER A 595 -3.20 21.76 -17.94
CA SER A 595 -2.25 20.69 -18.26
C SER A 595 -1.94 19.79 -17.06
N LEU A 596 -2.02 20.32 -15.84
CA LEU A 596 -1.82 19.54 -14.60
C LEU A 596 -3.02 18.67 -14.22
N THR A 597 -4.22 18.98 -14.71
CA THR A 597 -5.46 18.30 -14.29
C THR A 597 -5.46 16.80 -14.61
N PRO A 598 -5.03 16.33 -15.81
CA PRO A 598 -4.90 14.91 -16.10
C PRO A 598 -3.87 14.21 -15.20
N LEU A 599 -2.72 14.85 -14.95
CA LEU A 599 -1.66 14.30 -14.10
C LEU A 599 -2.13 14.09 -12.66
N TRP A 600 -2.84 15.09 -12.11
CA TRP A 600 -3.41 15.00 -10.77
C TRP A 600 -4.45 13.89 -10.61
N LYS A 601 -5.29 13.64 -11.62
CA LYS A 601 -6.27 12.54 -11.59
C LYS A 601 -5.64 11.14 -11.64
N GLY A 602 -4.40 11.04 -12.11
CA GLY A 602 -3.63 9.79 -12.17
C GLY A 602 -2.84 9.48 -10.90
N CYS A 603 -2.70 10.45 -9.99
CA CYS A 603 -2.02 10.31 -8.69
C CYS A 603 -3.01 9.99 -7.56
#